data_AF-A0A970BL20-F1
#
_entry.id   AF-A0A970BL20-F1
#
_cell.length_a   1.000
_cell.length_b   1.000
_cell.length_c   1.000
_cell.angle_alpha   90.00
_cell.angle_beta   90.00
_cell.angle_gamma   90.00
#
_symmetry.space_group_name_H-M   'P 1'
#
loop_
_entity.id
_entity.type
_entity.pdbx_description
1 polymer ?
#
loop_
_entity_poly.entity_id
_entity_poly.type
_entity_poly.pdbx_seq_one_letter_code
_entity_poly.pdbx_strand_id
1 'polypeptide(L)'
;MTIEEYIDNINKRYKLGNATEHTFRGDLQQLLESLVPDIRATNEPKRQSCGAPDYILTKKDIPVGFIEAKDIGDKDLEGAKKNGNKEQFDRYKASLNNLIFTDYLDFHLYREGEFVIKVAIGEVTEKGIKPLSENFESFTNLIKNFALHIGQTIKSPKKLAEMMAGKARLLSDIIEKSLTSDEINQENSTLKEQMLAFKQILIHDITPQGFADVYAQTIAYGMFAARLHDPTLDDFSRQEAAELIPKSNPFLRRLFGYIAGPDIDDRIKWVVENLAEIFLACNVEEILKGYGESTKMEDPIIHFYETFLSEYDPKLRKARGVWYTPQPVVNFIVRAVDDILKTEFDLPQGLADTSKTKVKVDIQGKKVEQEVHKVQILDPATGTGTFLAEAIKHIHKKFEGQQGIWSSYVENHLIPRLNGFELLMASYAMAHLKLDLLLKDTGYKPTKEQRLRVFLTNSLEESHP
;
A
#
# COMPACT_ATOMS: atom_id res chain seq x y z
N MET A 1 3.17 32.57 -15.63
CA MET A 1 4.47 33.27 -15.57
C MET A 1 5.40 32.61 -16.57
N THR A 2 6.01 33.38 -17.47
CA THR A 2 7.07 32.88 -18.36
C THR A 2 8.45 32.94 -17.69
N ILE A 3 9.46 32.29 -18.27
CA ILE A 3 10.83 32.29 -17.73
C ILE A 3 11.43 33.71 -17.83
N GLU A 4 11.11 34.46 -18.89
CA GLU A 4 11.48 35.86 -19.05
C GLU A 4 10.91 36.72 -17.92
N GLU A 5 9.61 36.61 -17.67
CA GLU A 5 8.93 37.35 -16.59
C GLU A 5 9.51 37.02 -15.22
N TYR A 6 9.84 35.75 -15.00
CA TYR A 6 10.50 35.28 -13.78
C TYR A 6 11.87 35.95 -13.58
N ILE A 7 12.74 35.91 -14.59
CA ILE A 7 14.07 36.52 -14.51
C ILE A 7 13.98 38.03 -14.31
N ASP A 8 13.04 38.70 -14.99
CA ASP A 8 12.82 40.13 -14.81
C ASP A 8 12.36 40.47 -13.39
N ASN A 9 11.49 39.66 -12.80
CA ASN A 9 11.03 39.84 -11.42
C ASN A 9 12.17 39.62 -10.43
N ILE A 10 12.95 38.55 -10.59
CA ILE A 10 14.12 38.29 -9.75
C ILE A 10 15.17 39.40 -9.89
N ASN A 11 15.46 39.87 -11.10
CA ASN A 11 16.43 40.94 -11.34
C ASN A 11 16.00 42.26 -10.67
N LYS A 12 14.72 42.61 -10.74
CA LYS A 12 14.18 43.79 -10.04
C LYS A 12 14.41 43.69 -8.54
N ARG A 13 14.10 42.53 -7.93
CA ARG A 13 14.30 42.30 -6.49
C ARG A 13 15.77 42.29 -6.10
N TYR A 14 16.62 41.62 -6.89
CA TYR A 14 18.06 41.54 -6.67
C TYR A 14 18.71 42.94 -6.68
N LYS A 15 18.34 43.81 -7.62
CA LYS A 15 18.85 45.18 -7.71
C LYS A 15 18.51 46.09 -6.52
N LEU A 16 17.50 45.76 -5.73
CA LEU A 16 17.16 46.52 -4.52
C LEU A 16 18.19 46.31 -3.39
N GLY A 17 19.02 45.26 -3.47
CA GLY A 17 20.14 45.03 -2.55
C GLY A 17 19.74 44.66 -1.12
N ASN A 18 18.44 44.48 -0.84
CA ASN A 18 17.89 44.10 0.46
C ASN A 18 17.20 42.72 0.42
N ALA A 19 17.43 41.95 -0.64
CA ALA A 19 16.87 40.61 -0.78
C ALA A 19 17.58 39.61 0.14
N THR A 20 16.83 38.62 0.60
CA THR A 20 17.33 37.43 1.30
C THR A 20 16.86 36.20 0.53
N GLU A 21 17.33 35.01 0.91
CA GLU A 21 16.88 33.74 0.32
C GLU A 21 15.36 33.63 0.17
N HIS A 22 14.59 34.05 1.18
CA HIS A 22 13.12 33.99 1.14
C HIS A 22 12.47 34.90 0.09
N THR A 23 13.17 35.96 -0.35
CA THR A 23 12.62 37.01 -1.23
C THR A 23 12.19 36.47 -2.59
N PHE A 24 12.86 35.43 -3.10
CA PHE A 24 12.61 34.88 -4.43
C PHE A 24 11.65 33.67 -4.40
N ARG A 25 11.24 33.23 -3.20
CA ARG A 25 10.59 31.93 -3.08
C ARG A 25 9.25 31.86 -3.79
N GLY A 26 8.45 32.92 -3.68
CA GLY A 26 7.14 33.02 -4.32
C GLY A 26 7.21 33.11 -5.85
N ASP A 27 8.24 33.77 -6.38
CA ASP A 27 8.43 33.86 -7.84
C ASP A 27 8.77 32.48 -8.42
N LEU A 28 9.62 31.70 -7.73
CA LEU A 28 9.96 30.33 -8.17
C LEU A 28 8.74 29.40 -8.08
N GLN A 29 7.94 29.51 -7.02
CA GLN A 29 6.68 28.75 -6.91
C GLN A 29 5.76 29.00 -8.11
N GLN A 30 5.53 30.27 -8.46
CA GLN A 30 4.67 30.63 -9.59
C GLN A 30 5.22 30.15 -10.93
N LEU A 31 6.55 30.18 -11.12
CA LEU A 31 7.18 29.65 -12.32
C LEU A 31 6.95 28.14 -12.44
N LEU A 32 7.20 27.37 -11.37
CA LEU A 32 7.06 25.91 -11.37
C LEU A 32 5.62 25.49 -11.68
N GLU A 33 4.63 26.11 -11.02
CA GLU A 33 3.20 25.84 -11.24
C GLU A 33 2.73 26.32 -12.63
N SER A 34 3.37 27.32 -13.23
CA SER A 34 3.09 27.75 -14.60
C SER A 34 3.65 26.78 -15.64
N LEU A 35 4.85 26.24 -15.43
CA LEU A 35 5.51 25.32 -16.35
C LEU A 35 4.89 23.92 -16.33
N VAL A 36 4.37 23.51 -15.17
CA VAL A 36 3.70 22.23 -14.96
C VAL A 36 2.39 22.48 -14.20
N PRO A 37 1.26 22.69 -14.89
CA PRO A 37 -0.01 23.06 -14.24
C PRO A 37 -0.57 21.99 -13.27
N ASP A 38 -0.17 20.73 -13.43
CA ASP A 38 -0.67 19.61 -12.65
C ASP A 38 0.04 19.43 -11.28
N ILE A 39 1.07 20.23 -11.00
CA ILE A 39 1.77 20.20 -9.71
C ILE A 39 1.32 21.36 -8.82
N ARG A 40 1.52 21.15 -7.53
CA ARG A 40 1.47 22.19 -6.51
C ARG A 40 2.84 22.28 -5.85
N ALA A 41 3.44 23.45 -5.87
CA ALA A 41 4.71 23.71 -5.21
C ALA A 41 4.42 24.34 -3.83
N THR A 42 4.67 23.59 -2.76
CA THR A 42 4.49 24.10 -1.39
C THR A 42 5.84 24.59 -0.87
N ASN A 43 5.95 25.89 -0.64
CA ASN A 43 7.10 26.47 0.04
C ASN A 43 6.99 26.28 1.57
N GLU A 44 8.13 26.11 2.25
CA GLU A 44 8.21 25.90 3.70
C GLU A 44 7.31 24.77 4.21
N PRO A 45 7.49 23.54 3.68
CA PRO A 45 6.75 22.38 4.15
C PRO A 45 7.00 22.11 5.64
N LYS A 46 6.07 21.38 6.29
CA LYS A 46 6.31 20.89 7.65
C LYS A 46 7.60 20.04 7.68
N ARG A 47 8.45 20.29 8.70
CA ARG A 47 9.71 19.56 8.90
C ARG A 47 9.52 18.05 8.86
N GLN A 48 10.39 17.38 8.11
CA GLN A 48 10.51 15.92 8.04
C GLN A 48 11.76 15.45 8.80
N SER A 49 11.91 14.15 8.99
CA SER A 49 13.02 13.54 9.75
C SER A 49 14.40 13.82 9.15
N CYS A 50 14.50 14.01 7.83
CA CYS A 50 15.75 14.35 7.13
C CYS A 50 16.04 15.87 7.07
N GLY A 51 15.10 16.71 7.51
CA GLY A 51 15.14 18.18 7.41
C GLY A 51 13.86 18.75 6.77
N ALA A 52 13.88 20.01 6.36
CA ALA A 52 12.82 20.63 5.58
C ALA A 52 13.45 21.23 4.32
N PRO A 53 13.34 20.56 3.16
CA PRO A 53 13.62 21.20 1.89
C PRO A 53 12.73 22.43 1.74
N ASP A 54 13.21 23.47 1.06
CA ASP A 54 12.45 24.71 0.90
C ASP A 54 11.15 24.53 0.13
N TYR A 55 11.10 23.55 -0.78
CA TYR A 55 9.92 23.19 -1.54
C TYR A 55 9.66 21.69 -1.56
N ILE A 56 8.37 21.34 -1.51
CA ILE A 56 7.86 20.04 -1.95
C ILE A 56 6.95 20.28 -3.14
N LEU A 57 7.25 19.60 -4.25
CA LEU A 57 6.36 19.50 -5.38
C LEU A 57 5.47 18.29 -5.16
N THR A 58 4.16 18.51 -5.19
CA THR A 58 3.16 17.45 -5.08
C THR A 58 2.31 17.38 -6.34
N LYS A 59 2.08 16.18 -6.87
CA LYS A 59 1.10 15.91 -7.92
C LYS A 59 -0.01 15.05 -7.30
N LYS A 60 -1.26 15.52 -7.33
CA LYS A 60 -2.41 14.84 -6.68
C LYS A 60 -2.15 14.41 -5.22
N ASP A 61 -1.51 15.30 -4.45
CA ASP A 61 -1.07 15.10 -3.06
C ASP A 61 0.08 14.10 -2.82
N ILE A 62 0.67 13.56 -3.89
CA ILE A 62 1.84 12.68 -3.82
C ILE A 62 3.10 13.53 -4.04
N PRO A 63 4.08 13.52 -3.13
CA PRO A 63 5.36 14.18 -3.34
C PRO A 63 6.07 13.60 -4.56
N VAL A 64 6.41 14.43 -5.54
CA VAL A 64 7.14 14.03 -6.77
C VAL A 64 8.58 14.51 -6.78
N GLY A 65 8.90 15.54 -5.99
CA GLY A 65 10.26 16.06 -5.91
C GLY A 65 10.42 17.14 -4.86
N PHE A 66 11.67 17.40 -4.50
CA PHE A 66 12.05 18.37 -3.47
C PHE A 66 13.01 19.39 -4.07
N ILE A 67 12.91 20.66 -3.65
CA ILE A 67 13.85 21.70 -4.07
C ILE A 67 14.40 22.37 -2.82
N GLU A 68 15.72 22.49 -2.76
CA GLU A 68 16.43 23.28 -1.77
C GLU A 68 17.04 24.48 -2.48
N ALA A 69 16.76 25.68 -1.99
CA ALA A 69 17.24 26.93 -2.56
C ALA A 69 18.35 27.54 -1.70
N LYS A 70 19.17 28.39 -2.32
CA LYS A 70 20.22 29.19 -1.71
C LYS A 70 20.16 30.62 -2.24
N ASP A 71 20.94 31.51 -1.64
CA ASP A 71 21.06 32.88 -2.12
C ASP A 71 21.61 32.92 -3.55
N ILE A 72 21.08 33.83 -4.36
CA ILE A 72 21.52 34.06 -5.75
C ILE A 72 23.03 34.29 -5.78
N GLY A 73 23.73 33.52 -6.62
CA GLY A 73 25.18 33.60 -6.76
C GLY A 73 25.97 32.75 -5.76
N ASP A 74 25.31 31.88 -4.97
CA ASP A 74 26.00 30.85 -4.19
C ASP A 74 26.76 29.91 -5.13
N LYS A 75 28.07 29.77 -4.86
CA LYS A 75 28.99 28.96 -5.66
C LYS A 75 29.07 27.50 -5.21
N ASP A 76 28.35 27.12 -4.15
CA ASP A 76 28.40 25.78 -3.56
C ASP A 76 27.09 24.99 -3.72
N LEU A 77 26.49 25.03 -4.92
CA LEU A 77 25.33 24.20 -5.28
C LEU A 77 25.67 22.70 -5.48
N GLU A 78 26.95 22.35 -5.46
CA GLU A 78 27.41 20.95 -5.49
C GLU A 78 27.63 20.37 -4.07
N GLY A 79 27.72 21.23 -3.04
CA GLY A 79 28.00 20.82 -1.65
C GLY A 79 29.44 20.32 -1.45
N ALA A 80 30.40 20.93 -2.13
CA ALA A 80 31.80 20.51 -2.09
C ALA A 80 32.53 21.01 -0.82
N LYS A 81 32.10 22.13 -0.23
CA LYS A 81 32.78 22.75 0.91
C LYS A 81 32.33 22.13 2.23
N LYS A 82 33.29 21.59 3.01
CA LYS A 82 33.04 21.03 4.36
C LYS A 82 32.41 22.03 5.36
N ASN A 83 32.70 23.32 5.24
CA ASN A 83 32.10 24.38 6.07
C ASN A 83 30.92 25.08 5.38
N GLY A 84 30.41 24.52 4.27
CA GLY A 84 29.32 25.06 3.47
C GLY A 84 28.12 24.10 3.48
N ASN A 85 27.53 23.86 2.31
CA ASN A 85 26.26 23.14 2.19
C ASN A 85 26.41 21.60 2.27
N LYS A 86 27.65 21.09 2.37
CA LYS A 86 27.98 19.65 2.24
C LYS A 86 27.16 18.73 3.15
N GLU A 87 27.14 18.97 4.46
CA GLU A 87 26.44 18.09 5.40
C GLU A 87 24.91 18.09 5.19
N GLN A 88 24.33 19.23 4.81
CA GLN A 88 22.91 19.33 4.48
C GLN A 88 22.61 18.60 3.17
N PHE A 89 23.42 18.84 2.14
CA PHE A 89 23.21 18.29 0.80
C PHE A 89 23.43 16.78 0.78
N ASP A 90 24.46 16.27 1.46
CA ASP A 90 24.71 14.83 1.57
C ASP A 90 23.55 14.14 2.29
N ARG A 91 22.99 14.76 3.34
CA ARG A 91 21.80 14.24 4.04
C ARG A 91 20.57 14.21 3.14
N TYR A 92 20.34 15.25 2.33
CA TYR A 92 19.21 15.29 1.40
C TYR A 92 19.40 14.33 0.23
N LYS A 93 20.58 14.25 -0.38
CA LYS A 93 20.92 13.28 -1.44
C LYS A 93 20.72 11.84 -0.97
N ALA A 94 21.04 11.52 0.28
CA ALA A 94 20.82 10.20 0.85
C ALA A 94 19.35 9.90 1.17
N SER A 95 18.53 10.92 1.44
CA SER A 95 17.16 10.74 1.93
C SER A 95 16.10 10.92 0.85
N LEU A 96 16.35 11.78 -0.14
CA LEU A 96 15.40 12.26 -1.13
C LEU A 96 15.82 11.80 -2.54
N ASN A 97 14.93 11.06 -3.20
CA ASN A 97 15.23 10.38 -4.45
C ASN A 97 15.20 11.30 -5.68
N ASN A 98 14.52 12.45 -5.60
CA ASN A 98 14.38 13.39 -6.70
C ASN A 98 14.49 14.81 -6.14
N LEU A 99 15.64 15.44 -6.35
CA LEU A 99 16.05 16.65 -5.65
C LEU A 99 16.68 17.66 -6.61
N ILE A 100 16.32 18.93 -6.47
CA ILE A 100 17.00 20.04 -7.12
C ILE A 100 17.66 20.93 -6.08
N PHE A 101 18.92 21.28 -6.30
CA PHE A 101 19.57 22.40 -5.62
C PHE A 101 19.62 23.59 -6.56
N THR A 102 19.26 24.78 -6.06
CA THR A 102 19.23 25.98 -6.89
C THR A 102 19.61 27.24 -6.13
N ASP A 103 20.18 28.22 -6.82
CA ASP A 103 20.31 29.60 -6.36
C ASP A 103 19.29 30.53 -7.04
N TYR A 104 18.18 29.97 -7.53
CA TYR A 104 17.16 30.62 -8.37
C TYR A 104 17.58 30.91 -9.82
N LEU A 105 18.84 30.72 -10.19
CA LEU A 105 19.34 30.92 -11.55
C LEU A 105 19.94 29.66 -12.17
N ASP A 106 20.71 28.89 -11.39
CA ASP A 106 21.27 27.60 -11.74
C ASP A 106 20.51 26.48 -10.99
N PHE A 107 20.22 25.39 -11.69
CA PHE A 107 19.38 24.29 -11.19
C PHE A 107 20.10 22.98 -11.39
N HIS A 108 20.53 22.35 -10.30
CA HIS A 108 21.25 21.09 -10.30
C HIS A 108 20.30 19.94 -9.92
N LEU A 109 19.98 19.07 -10.86
CA LEU A 109 19.15 17.90 -10.64
C LEU A 109 19.97 16.71 -10.13
N TYR A 110 19.52 16.14 -9.02
CA TYR A 110 20.01 14.89 -8.46
C TYR A 110 18.89 13.86 -8.40
N ARG A 111 19.21 12.61 -8.72
CA ARG A 111 18.32 11.46 -8.59
C ARG A 111 19.00 10.31 -7.89
N GLU A 112 18.34 9.75 -6.88
CA GLU A 112 18.88 8.66 -6.06
C GLU A 112 20.30 8.99 -5.53
N GLY A 113 20.53 10.25 -5.18
CA GLY A 113 21.82 10.78 -4.73
C GLY A 113 22.84 11.10 -5.83
N GLU A 114 22.60 10.67 -7.07
CA GLU A 114 23.50 10.87 -8.23
C GLU A 114 23.17 12.15 -8.99
N PHE A 115 24.22 12.84 -9.47
CA PHE A 115 24.06 14.02 -10.31
C PHE A 115 23.56 13.65 -11.70
N VAL A 116 22.50 14.32 -12.18
CA VAL A 116 21.92 14.04 -13.50
C VAL A 116 22.32 15.12 -14.51
N ILE A 117 21.96 16.38 -14.23
CA ILE A 117 22.15 17.50 -15.14
C ILE A 117 22.08 18.82 -14.36
N LYS A 118 22.66 19.88 -14.93
CA LYS A 118 22.41 21.26 -14.49
C LYS A 118 22.02 22.16 -15.64
N VAL A 119 21.17 23.16 -15.35
CA VAL A 119 20.73 24.16 -16.31
C VAL A 119 20.69 25.52 -15.63
N ALA A 120 21.39 26.50 -16.21
CA ALA A 120 21.33 27.89 -15.79
C ALA A 120 20.43 28.70 -16.72
N ILE A 121 19.46 29.43 -16.16
CA ILE A 121 18.55 30.31 -16.91
C ILE A 121 18.93 31.79 -16.79
N GLY A 122 19.87 32.14 -15.92
CA GLY A 122 20.41 33.49 -15.84
C GLY A 122 21.81 33.53 -15.24
N GLU A 123 22.51 34.62 -15.46
CA GLU A 123 23.83 34.88 -14.89
C GLU A 123 23.86 36.23 -14.16
N VAL A 124 24.55 36.28 -13.01
CA VAL A 124 24.77 37.53 -12.29
C VAL A 124 25.90 38.32 -12.96
N THR A 125 25.62 39.56 -13.35
CA THR A 125 26.58 40.50 -13.93
C THR A 125 26.67 41.78 -13.08
N GLU A 126 27.65 42.64 -13.38
CA GLU A 126 27.78 43.96 -12.73
C GLU A 126 26.52 44.84 -12.89
N LYS A 127 25.71 44.60 -13.93
CA LYS A 127 24.48 45.36 -14.24
C LYS A 127 23.20 44.69 -13.73
N GLY A 128 23.34 43.63 -12.93
CA GLY A 128 22.25 42.77 -12.44
C GLY A 128 22.21 41.42 -13.16
N ILE A 129 21.05 40.77 -13.13
CA ILE A 129 20.86 39.44 -13.70
C ILE A 129 20.58 39.55 -15.20
N LYS A 130 21.32 38.78 -16.00
CA LYS A 130 21.16 38.66 -17.45
C LYS A 130 20.53 37.28 -17.77
N PRO A 131 19.47 37.23 -18.59
CA PRO A 131 18.87 35.96 -19.00
C PRO A 131 19.77 35.16 -19.95
N LEU A 132 19.71 33.83 -19.83
CA LEU A 132 20.31 32.85 -20.74
C LEU A 132 19.20 32.16 -21.54
N SER A 133 18.61 32.90 -22.48
CA SER A 133 17.42 32.47 -23.23
C SER A 133 17.62 31.18 -24.02
N GLU A 134 18.86 30.89 -24.44
CA GLU A 134 19.25 29.63 -25.09
C GLU A 134 18.96 28.38 -24.23
N ASN A 135 18.87 28.53 -22.91
CA ASN A 135 18.65 27.42 -21.97
C ASN A 135 17.20 27.26 -21.53
N PHE A 136 16.28 28.14 -21.95
CA PHE A 136 14.89 28.13 -21.45
C PHE A 136 14.12 26.87 -21.85
N GLU A 137 14.35 26.36 -23.06
CA GLU A 137 13.75 25.11 -23.50
C GLU A 137 14.28 23.93 -22.68
N SER A 138 15.60 23.86 -22.49
CA SER A 138 16.26 22.86 -21.66
C SER A 138 15.77 22.88 -20.22
N PHE A 139 15.60 24.07 -19.62
CA PHE A 139 15.05 24.23 -18.28
C PHE A 139 13.58 23.77 -18.20
N THR A 140 12.76 24.15 -19.18
CA THR A 140 11.36 23.69 -19.27
C THR A 140 11.28 22.17 -19.30
N ASN A 141 12.13 21.54 -20.11
CA ASN A 141 12.22 20.08 -20.20
C ASN A 141 12.72 19.46 -18.90
N LEU A 142 13.71 20.07 -18.23
CA LEU A 142 14.19 19.63 -16.92
C LEU A 142 13.07 19.65 -15.89
N ILE A 143 12.33 20.75 -15.74
CA ILE A 143 11.25 20.86 -14.75
C ILE A 143 10.09 19.91 -15.07
N LYS A 144 9.73 19.75 -16.34
CA LYS A 144 8.74 18.74 -16.76
C LYS A 144 9.21 17.33 -16.41
N ASN A 145 10.46 16.99 -16.73
CA ASN A 145 11.02 15.68 -16.41
C ASN A 145 11.16 15.45 -14.90
N PHE A 146 11.46 16.51 -14.15
CA PHE A 146 11.51 16.49 -12.68
C PHE A 146 10.14 16.17 -12.08
N ALA A 147 9.08 16.81 -12.57
CA ALA A 147 7.71 16.59 -12.10
C ALA A 147 7.06 15.28 -12.60
N LEU A 148 7.54 14.74 -13.72
CA LEU A 148 7.10 13.46 -14.27
C LEU A 148 7.83 12.26 -13.66
N HIS A 149 8.93 12.49 -12.94
CA HIS A 149 9.67 11.39 -12.34
C HIS A 149 8.86 10.72 -11.25
N ILE A 150 8.74 9.41 -11.38
CA ILE A 150 8.09 8.52 -10.43
C ILE A 150 9.22 7.94 -9.58
N GLY A 151 9.39 8.48 -8.38
CA GLY A 151 10.38 7.99 -7.41
C GLY A 151 9.70 7.39 -6.19
N GLN A 152 10.46 6.62 -5.40
CA GLN A 152 9.98 6.06 -4.13
C GLN A 152 10.00 7.12 -3.02
N THR A 153 9.12 8.11 -3.15
CA THR A 153 9.07 9.28 -2.24
C THR A 153 8.40 8.96 -0.91
N ILE A 154 7.63 7.87 -0.83
CA ILE A 154 6.98 7.40 0.40
C ILE A 154 7.82 6.28 1.01
N LYS A 155 8.57 6.60 2.08
CA LYS A 155 9.44 5.63 2.79
C LYS A 155 8.96 5.28 4.21
N SER A 156 7.89 5.92 4.69
CA SER A 156 7.39 5.72 6.05
C SER A 156 6.11 4.86 6.04
N PRO A 157 6.07 3.75 6.81
CA PRO A 157 4.88 2.92 6.95
C PRO A 157 3.67 3.73 7.44
N LYS A 158 3.88 4.60 8.43
CA LYS A 158 2.83 5.47 8.95
C LYS A 158 2.31 6.43 7.88
N LYS A 159 3.21 7.05 7.10
CA LYS A 159 2.81 7.98 6.03
C LYS A 159 2.00 7.27 4.94
N LEU A 160 2.42 6.07 4.55
CA LEU A 160 1.68 5.24 3.60
C LEU A 160 0.29 4.90 4.15
N ALA A 161 0.19 4.47 5.41
CA ALA A 161 -1.09 4.17 6.06
C ALA A 161 -2.03 5.38 6.12
N GLU A 162 -1.52 6.57 6.47
CA GLU A 162 -2.29 7.83 6.48
C GLU A 162 -2.85 8.17 5.09
N MET A 163 -2.01 8.08 4.05
CA MET A 163 -2.41 8.40 2.66
C MET A 163 -3.42 7.37 2.13
N MET A 164 -3.18 6.09 2.40
CA MET A 164 -4.08 4.99 2.05
C MET A 164 -5.44 5.16 2.74
N ALA A 165 -5.45 5.47 4.04
CA ALA A 165 -6.68 5.71 4.81
C ALA A 165 -7.46 6.92 4.29
N GLY A 166 -6.75 7.99 3.91
CA GLY A 166 -7.36 9.17 3.29
C GLY A 166 -8.08 8.85 1.98
N LYS A 167 -7.43 8.12 1.07
CA LYS A 167 -8.06 7.72 -0.21
C LYS A 167 -9.19 6.72 0.00
N ALA A 168 -9.04 5.78 0.94
CA ALA A 168 -10.11 4.83 1.25
C ALA A 168 -11.35 5.52 1.83
N ARG A 169 -11.20 6.52 2.72
CA ARG A 169 -12.36 7.29 3.21
C ARG A 169 -13.05 8.04 2.09
N LEU A 170 -12.28 8.72 1.25
CA LEU A 170 -12.81 9.42 0.09
C LEU A 170 -13.59 8.48 -0.84
N LEU A 171 -13.03 7.28 -1.07
CA LEU A 171 -13.68 6.24 -1.85
C LEU A 171 -14.99 5.77 -1.18
N SER A 172 -14.99 5.54 0.13
CA SER A 172 -16.19 5.20 0.91
C SER A 172 -17.27 6.28 0.76
N ASP A 173 -16.92 7.55 1.01
CA ASP A 173 -17.84 8.67 0.90
C ASP A 173 -18.46 8.79 -0.50
N ILE A 174 -17.67 8.54 -1.55
CA ILE A 174 -18.14 8.58 -2.93
C ILE A 174 -19.07 7.40 -3.20
N ILE A 175 -18.72 6.18 -2.79
CA ILE A 175 -19.55 4.99 -2.97
C ILE A 175 -20.89 5.17 -2.25
N GLU A 176 -20.89 5.65 -1.00
CA GLU A 176 -22.10 5.90 -0.22
C GLU A 176 -23.03 6.91 -0.92
N LYS A 177 -22.47 8.05 -1.37
CA LYS A 177 -23.22 9.07 -2.10
C LYS A 177 -23.74 8.54 -3.43
N SER A 178 -22.94 7.77 -4.16
CA SER A 178 -23.34 7.13 -5.41
C SER A 178 -24.52 6.19 -5.20
N LEU A 179 -24.43 5.27 -4.23
CA LEU A 179 -25.50 4.33 -3.92
C LEU A 179 -26.78 5.04 -3.46
N THR A 180 -26.65 6.08 -2.64
CA THR A 180 -27.79 6.88 -2.19
C THR A 180 -28.45 7.61 -3.36
N SER A 181 -27.65 8.18 -4.27
CA SER A 181 -28.15 8.81 -5.51
C SER A 181 -28.85 7.78 -6.40
N ASP A 182 -28.28 6.59 -6.54
CA ASP A 182 -28.84 5.52 -7.39
C ASP A 182 -30.14 4.94 -6.79
N GLU A 183 -30.31 4.99 -5.46
CA GLU A 183 -31.58 4.71 -4.79
C GLU A 183 -32.63 5.80 -5.05
N ILE A 184 -32.25 7.08 -4.92
CA ILE A 184 -33.15 8.23 -5.14
C ILE A 184 -33.62 8.33 -6.59
N ASN A 185 -32.69 8.21 -7.54
CA ASN A 185 -32.94 8.36 -8.97
C ASN A 185 -33.43 7.07 -9.64
N GLN A 186 -33.54 5.96 -8.88
CA GLN A 186 -33.86 4.62 -9.40
C GLN A 186 -32.89 4.16 -10.50
N GLU A 187 -31.63 4.59 -10.43
CA GLU A 187 -30.59 4.17 -11.35
C GLU A 187 -30.13 2.75 -10.99
N ASN A 188 -29.75 1.98 -12.02
CA ASN A 188 -29.15 0.66 -11.86
C ASN A 188 -27.67 0.75 -12.25
N SER A 189 -26.85 1.21 -11.30
CA SER A 189 -25.41 1.28 -11.47
C SER A 189 -24.75 -0.07 -11.18
N THR A 190 -23.54 -0.26 -11.71
CA THR A 190 -22.74 -1.45 -11.40
C THR A 190 -22.40 -1.53 -9.90
N LEU A 191 -22.22 -0.40 -9.22
CA LEU A 191 -22.02 -0.34 -7.76
C LEU A 191 -23.22 -0.88 -6.98
N LYS A 192 -24.45 -0.53 -7.40
CA LYS A 192 -25.68 -1.03 -6.79
C LYS A 192 -25.82 -2.54 -6.98
N GLU A 193 -25.49 -3.05 -8.17
CA GLU A 193 -25.45 -4.50 -8.42
C GLU A 193 -24.44 -5.23 -7.52
N GLN A 194 -23.25 -4.66 -7.31
CA GLN A 194 -22.26 -5.22 -6.37
C GLN A 194 -22.79 -5.23 -4.94
N MET A 195 -23.42 -4.13 -4.49
CA MET A 195 -24.02 -4.08 -3.15
C MET A 195 -25.13 -5.12 -2.98
N LEU A 196 -26.01 -5.28 -3.97
CA LEU A 196 -27.09 -6.27 -3.92
C LEU A 196 -26.55 -7.70 -3.90
N ALA A 197 -25.54 -8.00 -4.71
CA ALA A 197 -24.86 -9.30 -4.68
C ALA A 197 -24.20 -9.55 -3.32
N PHE A 198 -23.55 -8.53 -2.75
CA PHE A 198 -22.93 -8.62 -1.43
C PHE A 198 -23.96 -8.86 -0.33
N LYS A 199 -25.09 -8.15 -0.39
CA LYS A 199 -26.20 -8.28 0.55
C LYS A 199 -26.84 -9.66 0.52
N GLN A 200 -27.02 -10.24 -0.67
CA GLN A 200 -27.62 -11.56 -0.84
C GLN A 200 -26.71 -12.71 -0.39
N ILE A 201 -25.39 -12.56 -0.57
CA ILE A 201 -24.44 -13.66 -0.36
C ILE A 201 -23.84 -13.65 1.06
N LEU A 202 -23.74 -12.48 1.68
CA LEU A 202 -22.85 -12.28 2.82
C LEU A 202 -23.48 -11.61 4.04
N ILE A 203 -24.06 -10.42 3.88
CA ILE A 203 -24.59 -9.64 4.99
C ILE A 203 -25.96 -9.08 4.59
N HIS A 204 -27.02 -9.79 4.96
CA HIS A 204 -28.40 -9.50 4.56
C HIS A 204 -28.90 -8.12 5.00
N ASP A 205 -28.34 -7.55 6.05
CA ASP A 205 -28.74 -6.28 6.66
C ASP A 205 -27.76 -5.12 6.38
N ILE A 206 -26.84 -5.28 5.41
CA ILE A 206 -25.85 -4.23 5.11
C ILE A 206 -26.51 -2.95 4.57
N THR A 207 -26.12 -1.82 5.15
CA THR A 207 -26.52 -0.47 4.72
C THR A 207 -25.60 0.04 3.59
N PRO A 208 -26.02 1.05 2.80
CA PRO A 208 -25.14 1.67 1.80
C PRO A 208 -23.81 2.13 2.37
N GLN A 209 -23.83 2.79 3.54
CA GLN A 209 -22.63 3.20 4.27
C GLN A 209 -21.76 2.00 4.68
N GLY A 210 -22.38 0.96 5.27
CA GLY A 210 -21.66 -0.24 5.69
C GLY A 210 -21.01 -0.98 4.52
N PHE A 211 -21.67 -1.00 3.35
CA PHE A 211 -21.11 -1.54 2.12
C PHE A 211 -19.96 -0.66 1.61
N ALA A 212 -20.15 0.65 1.53
CA ALA A 212 -19.13 1.60 1.08
C ALA A 212 -17.83 1.47 1.87
N ASP A 213 -17.93 1.38 3.19
CA ASP A 213 -16.77 1.23 4.07
C ASP A 213 -16.01 -0.07 3.84
N VAL A 214 -16.74 -1.18 3.76
CA VAL A 214 -16.16 -2.51 3.55
C VAL A 214 -15.52 -2.59 2.16
N TYR A 215 -16.20 -2.05 1.15
CA TYR A 215 -15.73 -2.07 -0.24
C TYR A 215 -14.48 -1.21 -0.41
N ALA A 216 -14.46 0.01 0.13
CA ALA A 216 -13.32 0.92 0.03
C ALA A 216 -12.07 0.39 0.74
N GLN A 217 -12.23 -0.17 1.95
CA GLN A 217 -11.11 -0.83 2.66
C GLN A 217 -10.56 -2.00 1.84
N THR A 218 -11.42 -2.78 1.22
CA THR A 218 -11.00 -3.97 0.46
C THR A 218 -10.25 -3.61 -0.80
N ILE A 219 -10.64 -2.53 -1.49
CA ILE A 219 -9.86 -1.99 -2.62
C ILE A 219 -8.49 -1.50 -2.13
N ALA A 220 -8.45 -0.74 -1.02
CA ALA A 220 -7.18 -0.27 -0.45
C ALA A 220 -6.22 -1.42 -0.14
N TYR A 221 -6.72 -2.47 0.52
CA TYR A 221 -5.92 -3.62 0.90
C TYR A 221 -5.59 -4.56 -0.24
N GLY A 222 -6.49 -4.75 -1.20
CA GLY A 222 -6.17 -5.54 -2.38
C GLY A 222 -5.08 -4.91 -3.22
N MET A 223 -5.04 -3.57 -3.34
CA MET A 223 -3.96 -2.84 -3.99
C MET A 223 -2.64 -2.96 -3.20
N PHE A 224 -2.69 -2.85 -1.87
CA PHE A 224 -1.53 -3.09 -1.00
C PHE A 224 -0.96 -4.51 -1.18
N ALA A 225 -1.84 -5.52 -1.15
CA ALA A 225 -1.46 -6.91 -1.32
C ALA A 225 -0.86 -7.14 -2.71
N ALA A 226 -1.49 -6.61 -3.76
CA ALA A 226 -0.96 -6.67 -5.11
C ALA A 226 0.44 -6.06 -5.21
N ARG A 227 0.64 -4.85 -4.69
CA ARG A 227 1.95 -4.18 -4.71
C ARG A 227 3.01 -4.95 -3.92
N LEU A 228 2.63 -5.68 -2.87
CA LEU A 228 3.55 -6.54 -2.13
C LEU A 228 3.99 -7.79 -2.93
N HIS A 229 3.18 -8.23 -3.89
CA HIS A 229 3.50 -9.33 -4.81
C HIS A 229 4.15 -8.87 -6.11
N ASP A 230 4.29 -7.56 -6.31
CA ASP A 230 4.84 -6.95 -7.51
C ASP A 230 6.36 -7.15 -7.60
N PRO A 231 6.89 -7.80 -8.65
CA PRO A 231 8.33 -7.93 -8.84
C PRO A 231 9.00 -6.64 -9.35
N THR A 232 8.22 -5.65 -9.81
CA THR A 232 8.69 -4.41 -10.42
C THR A 232 8.27 -3.20 -9.59
N LEU A 233 9.03 -2.09 -9.71
CA LEU A 233 8.74 -0.86 -8.96
C LEU A 233 8.39 0.32 -9.87
N ASP A 234 8.63 0.20 -11.19
CA ASP A 234 8.58 1.30 -12.15
C ASP A 234 7.16 1.64 -12.62
N ASP A 235 6.26 0.67 -12.56
CA ASP A 235 4.83 0.80 -12.81
C ASP A 235 4.00 0.20 -11.68
N PHE A 236 2.74 0.64 -11.62
CA PHE A 236 1.69 0.03 -10.80
C PHE A 236 0.33 0.58 -11.27
N SER A 237 -0.59 -0.31 -11.63
CA SER A 237 -1.93 0.09 -12.09
C SER A 237 -3.04 -0.76 -11.49
N ARG A 238 -4.30 -0.33 -11.64
CA ARG A 238 -5.46 -1.13 -11.22
C ARG A 238 -5.57 -2.45 -11.99
N GLN A 239 -5.12 -2.48 -13.25
CA GLN A 239 -5.10 -3.68 -14.08
C GLN A 239 -4.06 -4.67 -13.59
N GLU A 240 -2.83 -4.19 -13.42
CA GLU A 240 -1.74 -4.95 -12.87
C GLU A 240 -2.06 -5.50 -11.47
N ALA A 241 -2.71 -4.70 -10.63
CA ALA A 241 -3.15 -5.16 -9.32
C ALA A 241 -4.08 -6.39 -9.41
N ALA A 242 -4.95 -6.47 -10.40
CA ALA A 242 -5.81 -7.62 -10.61
C ALA A 242 -5.05 -8.89 -11.02
N GLU A 243 -3.91 -8.74 -11.71
CA GLU A 243 -3.04 -9.84 -12.11
C GLU A 243 -2.18 -10.35 -10.95
N LEU A 244 -1.69 -9.43 -10.12
CA LEU A 244 -0.81 -9.70 -8.98
C LEU A 244 -1.55 -10.28 -7.76
N ILE A 245 -2.87 -10.15 -7.66
CA ILE A 245 -3.63 -10.76 -6.57
C ILE A 245 -3.54 -12.30 -6.63
N PRO A 246 -3.13 -12.96 -5.52
CA PRO A 246 -2.99 -14.41 -5.46
C PRO A 246 -4.25 -15.17 -5.89
N LYS A 247 -4.05 -16.24 -6.67
CA LYS A 247 -5.11 -17.19 -7.08
C LYS A 247 -5.79 -17.89 -5.91
N SER A 248 -5.13 -17.90 -4.75
CA SER A 248 -5.63 -18.45 -3.49
C SER A 248 -6.85 -17.69 -2.92
N ASN A 249 -7.11 -16.45 -3.37
CA ASN A 249 -8.25 -15.62 -2.94
C ASN A 249 -9.21 -15.27 -4.10
N PRO A 250 -10.19 -16.16 -4.42
CA PRO A 250 -11.12 -15.96 -5.54
C PRO A 250 -11.99 -14.71 -5.40
N PHE A 251 -12.34 -14.33 -4.18
CA PHE A 251 -13.17 -13.15 -3.92
C PHE A 251 -12.45 -11.87 -4.34
N LEU A 252 -11.22 -11.66 -3.84
CA LEU A 252 -10.42 -10.49 -4.23
C LEU A 252 -10.17 -10.45 -5.74
N ARG A 253 -9.90 -11.59 -6.37
CA ARG A 253 -9.74 -11.66 -7.82
C ARG A 253 -10.98 -11.22 -8.58
N ARG A 254 -12.17 -11.65 -8.15
CA ARG A 254 -13.43 -11.23 -8.79
C ARG A 254 -13.66 -9.73 -8.61
N LEU A 255 -13.45 -9.22 -7.40
CA LEU A 255 -13.55 -7.79 -7.12
C LEU A 255 -12.58 -6.99 -8.00
N PHE A 256 -11.31 -7.38 -8.04
CA PHE A 256 -10.31 -6.66 -8.82
C PHE A 256 -10.45 -6.87 -10.32
N GLY A 257 -11.08 -7.95 -10.77
CA GLY A 257 -11.52 -8.09 -12.16
C GLY A 257 -12.50 -7.00 -12.57
N TYR A 258 -13.44 -6.64 -11.69
CA TYR A 258 -14.33 -5.49 -11.92
C TYR A 258 -13.56 -4.16 -11.83
N ILE A 259 -12.72 -3.98 -10.81
CA ILE A 259 -11.94 -2.75 -10.62
C ILE A 259 -10.96 -2.50 -11.77
N ALA A 260 -10.38 -3.54 -12.38
CA ALA A 260 -9.54 -3.46 -13.56
C ALA A 260 -10.33 -3.33 -14.87
N GLY A 261 -11.60 -3.75 -14.86
CA GLY A 261 -12.45 -3.80 -16.03
C GLY A 261 -12.81 -2.43 -16.62
N PRO A 262 -13.38 -2.41 -17.83
CA PRO A 262 -13.91 -1.20 -18.44
C PRO A 262 -15.21 -0.71 -17.77
N ASP A 263 -15.93 -1.61 -17.09
CA ASP A 263 -17.24 -1.34 -16.48
C ASP A 263 -17.17 -0.75 -15.06
N ILE A 264 -15.95 -0.39 -14.60
CA ILE A 264 -15.77 0.34 -13.35
C ILE A 264 -16.55 1.66 -13.40
N ASP A 265 -17.23 2.00 -12.31
CA ASP A 265 -17.94 3.26 -12.22
C ASP A 265 -16.96 4.46 -12.26
N ASP A 266 -17.14 5.37 -13.21
CA ASP A 266 -16.26 6.52 -13.43
C ASP A 266 -16.15 7.42 -12.20
N ARG A 267 -17.17 7.44 -11.33
CA ARG A 267 -17.18 8.21 -10.08
C ARG A 267 -16.10 7.75 -9.10
N ILE A 268 -15.75 6.45 -9.12
CA ILE A 268 -14.73 5.86 -8.24
C ILE A 268 -13.39 5.60 -8.94
N LYS A 269 -13.40 5.45 -10.27
CA LYS A 269 -12.23 5.09 -11.07
C LYS A 269 -11.00 5.95 -10.78
N TRP A 270 -11.17 7.27 -10.77
CA TRP A 270 -10.08 8.20 -10.53
C TRP A 270 -9.48 8.05 -9.13
N VAL A 271 -10.28 7.70 -8.11
CA VAL A 271 -9.79 7.49 -6.73
C VAL A 271 -8.94 6.23 -6.66
N VAL A 272 -9.36 5.16 -7.35
CA VAL A 272 -8.58 3.92 -7.46
C VAL A 272 -7.27 4.16 -8.20
N GLU A 273 -7.28 4.95 -9.28
CA GLU A 273 -6.06 5.32 -10.00
C GLU A 273 -5.12 6.17 -9.12
N ASN A 274 -5.66 7.11 -8.35
CA ASN A 274 -4.88 7.86 -7.36
C ASN A 274 -4.26 6.95 -6.29
N LEU A 275 -4.99 5.92 -5.87
CA LEU A 275 -4.48 4.93 -4.93
C LEU A 275 -3.34 4.11 -5.56
N ALA A 276 -3.44 3.74 -6.84
CA ALA A 276 -2.34 3.10 -7.56
C ALA A 276 -1.08 3.99 -7.60
N GLU A 277 -1.24 5.28 -7.85
CA GLU A 277 -0.13 6.24 -7.84
C GLU A 277 0.56 6.33 -6.46
N ILE A 278 -0.19 6.21 -5.35
CA ILE A 278 0.41 6.13 -3.99
C ILE A 278 1.30 4.90 -3.86
N PHE A 279 0.83 3.74 -4.32
CA PHE A 279 1.60 2.50 -4.26
C PHE A 279 2.80 2.51 -5.20
N LEU A 280 2.69 3.21 -6.32
CA LEU A 280 3.78 3.43 -7.26
C LEU A 280 4.91 4.28 -6.63
N ALA A 281 4.55 5.26 -5.81
CA ALA A 281 5.51 6.10 -5.07
C ALA A 281 6.16 5.41 -3.85
N CYS A 282 5.96 4.10 -3.68
CA CYS A 282 6.44 3.36 -2.52
C CYS A 282 6.96 1.95 -2.88
N ASN A 283 8.01 1.52 -2.18
CA ASN A 283 8.44 0.12 -2.16
C ASN A 283 7.86 -0.54 -0.90
N VAL A 284 6.71 -1.20 -1.04
CA VAL A 284 5.98 -1.78 0.11
C VAL A 284 6.82 -2.83 0.82
N GLU A 285 7.56 -3.66 0.09
CA GLU A 285 8.43 -4.68 0.68
C GLU A 285 9.49 -4.04 1.58
N GLU A 286 10.17 -3.00 1.10
CA GLU A 286 11.20 -2.30 1.87
C GLU A 286 10.63 -1.54 3.06
N ILE A 287 9.46 -0.92 2.91
CA ILE A 287 8.76 -0.21 4.00
C ILE A 287 8.40 -1.17 5.15
N LEU A 288 8.04 -2.40 4.82
CA LEU A 288 7.68 -3.41 5.82
C LEU A 288 8.89 -4.09 6.46
N LYS A 289 10.10 -3.99 5.87
CA LYS A 289 11.32 -4.53 6.48
C LYS A 289 11.58 -3.83 7.82
N GLY A 290 11.56 -4.62 8.90
CA GLY A 290 11.78 -4.14 10.28
C GLY A 290 10.61 -3.37 10.91
N TYR A 291 9.46 -3.23 10.22
CA TYR A 291 8.30 -2.58 10.80
C TYR A 291 7.65 -3.48 11.86
N GLY A 292 7.57 -2.99 13.11
CA GLY A 292 7.07 -3.77 14.26
C GLY A 292 8.15 -4.29 15.22
N GLU A 293 9.44 -4.17 14.88
CA GLU A 293 10.55 -4.60 15.75
C GLU A 293 10.57 -3.82 17.08
N SER A 294 10.30 -2.52 17.03
CA SER A 294 10.26 -1.66 18.22
C SER A 294 9.05 -1.92 19.13
N THR A 295 7.96 -2.46 18.59
CA THR A 295 6.72 -2.78 19.34
C THR A 295 6.65 -4.23 19.79
N LYS A 296 7.68 -5.04 19.53
CA LYS A 296 7.71 -6.50 19.77
C LYS A 296 6.56 -7.26 19.09
N MET A 297 5.99 -6.68 18.03
CA MET A 297 4.98 -7.34 17.21
C MET A 297 5.72 -8.03 16.06
N GLU A 298 5.64 -9.36 16.02
CA GLU A 298 6.42 -10.20 15.08
C GLU A 298 5.90 -10.14 13.62
N ASP A 299 4.80 -9.44 13.35
CA ASP A 299 4.13 -9.42 12.04
C ASP A 299 3.95 -7.99 11.49
N PRO A 300 4.87 -7.53 10.62
CA PRO A 300 4.84 -6.18 10.03
C PRO A 300 3.55 -5.83 9.29
N ILE A 301 2.90 -6.83 8.68
CA ILE A 301 1.71 -6.65 7.85
C ILE A 301 0.49 -6.37 8.73
N ILE A 302 0.37 -7.12 9.84
CA ILE A 302 -0.68 -6.87 10.84
C ILE A 302 -0.48 -5.49 11.46
N HIS A 303 0.76 -5.11 11.79
CA HIS A 303 0.98 -3.81 12.39
C HIS A 303 0.64 -2.65 11.43
N PHE A 304 0.93 -2.83 10.14
CA PHE A 304 0.55 -1.87 9.11
C PHE A 304 -0.98 -1.77 8.99
N TYR A 305 -1.68 -2.91 9.01
CA TYR A 305 -3.14 -2.97 9.04
C TYR A 305 -3.74 -2.18 10.20
N GLU A 306 -3.20 -2.35 11.42
CA GLU A 306 -3.65 -1.63 12.61
C GLU A 306 -3.45 -0.13 12.47
N THR A 307 -2.30 0.27 11.91
CA THR A 307 -1.97 1.67 11.67
C THR A 307 -2.97 2.26 10.68
N PHE A 308 -3.23 1.58 9.56
CA PHE A 308 -4.25 2.01 8.60
C PHE A 308 -5.62 2.09 9.24
N LEU A 309 -6.08 1.07 9.99
CA LEU A 309 -7.43 1.08 10.57
C LEU A 309 -7.59 2.22 11.58
N SER A 310 -6.53 2.48 12.34
CA SER A 310 -6.49 3.60 13.29
C SER A 310 -6.58 4.93 12.58
N GLU A 311 -5.91 5.06 11.43
CA GLU A 311 -6.03 6.26 10.60
C GLU A 311 -7.40 6.33 9.93
N TYR A 312 -7.94 5.23 9.37
CA TYR A 312 -9.18 5.14 8.58
C TYR A 312 -10.44 5.45 9.41
N ASP A 313 -10.70 4.65 10.44
CA ASP A 313 -11.82 4.85 11.37
C ASP A 313 -11.47 4.30 12.77
N PRO A 314 -11.06 5.18 13.70
CA PRO A 314 -10.76 4.81 15.08
C PRO A 314 -11.94 4.20 15.84
N LYS A 315 -13.19 4.55 15.48
CA LYS A 315 -14.40 4.02 16.12
C LYS A 315 -14.69 2.63 15.59
N LEU A 316 -14.58 2.41 14.28
CA LEU A 316 -14.73 1.08 13.67
C LEU A 316 -13.70 0.10 14.24
N ARG A 317 -12.44 0.54 14.45
CA ARG A 317 -11.39 -0.28 15.09
C ARG A 317 -11.83 -0.79 16.48
N LYS A 318 -12.40 0.09 17.30
CA LYS A 318 -12.87 -0.25 18.66
C LYS A 318 -14.15 -1.10 18.61
N ALA A 319 -15.11 -0.74 17.76
CA ALA A 319 -16.42 -1.38 17.68
C ALA A 319 -16.35 -2.79 17.07
N ARG A 320 -15.48 -2.99 16.07
CA ARG A 320 -15.30 -4.29 15.42
C ARG A 320 -14.31 -5.21 16.13
N GLY A 321 -13.76 -4.77 17.28
CA GLY A 321 -13.01 -5.64 18.17
C GLY A 321 -11.87 -6.38 17.50
N VAL A 322 -11.13 -5.71 16.59
CA VAL A 322 -9.91 -6.27 16.01
C VAL A 322 -8.84 -6.28 17.12
N TRP A 323 -8.93 -7.29 17.98
CA TRP A 323 -8.04 -7.51 19.10
C TRP A 323 -7.00 -8.53 18.68
N TYR A 324 -5.74 -8.12 18.74
CA TYR A 324 -4.63 -9.03 18.47
C TYR A 324 -4.51 -10.02 19.62
N THR A 325 -4.68 -11.30 19.32
CA THR A 325 -4.39 -12.38 20.29
C THR A 325 -2.88 -12.42 20.51
N PRO A 326 -2.38 -12.22 21.75
CA PRO A 326 -0.94 -12.21 22.00
C PRO A 326 -0.29 -13.52 21.55
N GLN A 327 0.80 -13.42 20.78
CA GLN A 327 1.50 -14.57 20.19
C GLN A 327 1.84 -15.68 21.21
N PRO A 328 2.26 -15.40 22.47
CA PRO A 328 2.51 -16.44 23.46
C PRO A 328 1.26 -17.28 23.79
N VAL A 329 0.07 -16.67 23.78
CA VAL A 329 -1.20 -17.36 24.04
C VAL A 329 -1.54 -18.27 22.87
N VAL A 330 -1.39 -17.78 21.64
CA VAL A 330 -1.63 -18.56 20.42
C VAL A 330 -0.70 -19.77 20.37
N ASN A 331 0.60 -19.56 20.61
CA ASN A 331 1.60 -20.62 20.62
C ASN A 331 1.29 -21.69 21.67
N PHE A 332 0.91 -21.28 22.89
CA PHE A 332 0.53 -22.20 23.95
C PHE A 332 -0.66 -23.08 23.53
N ILE A 333 -1.74 -22.47 23.01
CA ILE A 333 -2.95 -23.20 22.61
C ILE A 333 -2.64 -24.20 21.49
N VAL A 334 -1.94 -23.77 20.43
CA VAL A 334 -1.61 -24.65 19.29
C VAL A 334 -0.76 -25.85 19.74
N ARG A 335 0.23 -25.62 20.62
CA ARG A 335 1.05 -26.70 21.19
C ARG A 335 0.24 -27.64 22.08
N ALA A 336 -0.60 -27.09 22.95
CA ALA A 336 -1.44 -27.90 23.83
C ALA A 336 -2.38 -28.80 23.03
N VAL A 337 -2.99 -28.29 21.96
CA VAL A 337 -3.83 -29.09 21.04
C VAL A 337 -3.01 -30.19 20.37
N ASP A 338 -1.82 -29.88 19.86
CA ASP A 338 -0.92 -30.87 19.25
C ASP A 338 -0.50 -31.97 20.23
N ASP A 339 -0.22 -31.62 21.49
CA ASP A 339 0.14 -32.57 22.54
C ASP A 339 -1.05 -33.45 22.93
N ILE A 340 -2.25 -32.90 23.09
CA ILE A 340 -3.48 -33.66 23.36
C ILE A 340 -3.76 -34.67 22.22
N LEU A 341 -3.60 -34.28 20.96
CA LEU A 341 -3.77 -35.19 19.83
C LEU A 341 -2.82 -36.40 19.93
N LYS A 342 -1.60 -36.19 20.42
CA LYS A 342 -0.61 -37.26 20.58
C LYS A 342 -0.90 -38.15 21.78
N THR A 343 -1.28 -37.58 22.92
CA THR A 343 -1.39 -38.33 24.20
C THR A 343 -2.75 -38.93 24.45
N GLU A 344 -3.84 -38.25 24.04
CA GLU A 344 -5.21 -38.66 24.35
C GLU A 344 -5.95 -39.27 23.16
N PHE A 345 -5.53 -38.97 21.93
CA PHE A 345 -6.19 -39.42 20.70
C PHE A 345 -5.36 -40.44 19.89
N ASP A 346 -4.20 -40.87 20.40
CA ASP A 346 -3.28 -41.82 19.76
C ASP A 346 -2.85 -41.40 18.34
N LEU A 347 -2.71 -40.09 18.10
CA LEU A 347 -2.21 -39.53 16.84
C LEU A 347 -0.78 -39.03 17.05
N PRO A 348 0.27 -39.87 16.91
CA PRO A 348 1.65 -39.49 17.23
C PRO A 348 2.18 -38.34 16.35
N GLN A 349 1.57 -38.12 15.18
CA GLN A 349 1.89 -36.98 14.32
C GLN A 349 1.18 -35.69 14.73
N GLY A 350 0.27 -35.72 15.71
CA GLY A 350 -0.44 -34.57 16.25
C GLY A 350 -1.15 -33.78 15.15
N LEU A 351 -0.95 -32.47 15.14
CA LEU A 351 -1.48 -31.58 14.10
C LEU A 351 -0.95 -31.92 12.70
N ALA A 352 0.17 -32.63 12.56
CA ALA A 352 0.72 -33.02 11.26
C ALA A 352 0.13 -34.33 10.69
N ASP A 353 -0.79 -34.98 11.40
CA ASP A 353 -1.37 -36.26 11.00
C ASP A 353 -2.02 -36.23 9.60
N THR A 354 -1.73 -37.25 8.81
CA THR A 354 -2.22 -37.41 7.42
C THR A 354 -3.29 -38.49 7.29
N SER A 355 -3.64 -39.17 8.39
CA SER A 355 -4.58 -40.27 8.37
C SER A 355 -5.99 -39.78 8.02
N LYS A 356 -6.76 -40.67 7.42
CA LYS A 356 -8.11 -40.37 6.94
C LYS A 356 -9.13 -41.33 7.51
N THR A 357 -10.39 -40.91 7.50
CA THR A 357 -11.55 -41.70 7.87
C THR A 357 -12.65 -41.52 6.83
N LYS A 358 -13.60 -42.44 6.80
CA LYS A 358 -14.77 -42.37 5.92
C LYS A 358 -15.94 -41.79 6.68
N VAL A 359 -16.58 -40.78 6.10
CA VAL A 359 -17.81 -40.16 6.62
C VAL A 359 -18.90 -40.26 5.56
N LYS A 360 -20.15 -40.41 5.99
CA LYS A 360 -21.32 -40.36 5.10
C LYS A 360 -21.79 -38.93 5.00
N VAL A 361 -21.73 -38.35 3.81
CA VAL A 361 -22.11 -36.96 3.54
C VAL A 361 -23.35 -36.97 2.65
N ASP A 362 -24.29 -36.08 2.92
CA ASP A 362 -25.45 -35.90 2.07
C ASP A 362 -25.11 -34.93 0.95
N ILE A 363 -25.13 -35.42 -0.29
CA ILE A 363 -24.92 -34.60 -1.50
C ILE A 363 -26.20 -34.70 -2.31
N GLN A 364 -26.98 -33.61 -2.35
CA GLN A 364 -28.24 -33.51 -3.11
C GLN A 364 -29.26 -34.63 -2.77
N GLY A 365 -29.39 -34.99 -1.49
CA GLY A 365 -30.32 -36.03 -1.01
C GLY A 365 -29.78 -37.46 -1.13
N LYS A 366 -28.52 -37.64 -1.55
CA LYS A 366 -27.85 -38.95 -1.63
C LYS A 366 -26.72 -39.02 -0.61
N LYS A 367 -26.77 -40.03 0.27
CA LYS A 367 -25.68 -40.34 1.21
C LYS A 367 -24.53 -41.00 0.47
N VAL A 368 -23.44 -40.27 0.30
CA VAL A 368 -22.20 -40.75 -0.32
C VAL A 368 -21.13 -40.92 0.75
N GLU A 369 -20.36 -42.01 0.69
CA GLU A 369 -19.16 -42.15 1.52
C GLU A 369 -18.02 -41.31 0.95
N GLN A 370 -17.49 -40.41 1.76
CA GLN A 370 -16.36 -39.57 1.42
C GLN A 370 -15.20 -39.82 2.40
N GLU A 371 -14.00 -39.88 1.87
CA GLU A 371 -12.77 -39.97 2.65
C GLU A 371 -12.28 -38.57 3.04
N VAL A 372 -12.10 -38.32 4.34
CA VAL A 372 -11.69 -37.03 4.91
C VAL A 372 -10.55 -37.23 5.90
N HIS A 373 -9.69 -36.22 6.10
CA HIS A 373 -8.64 -36.28 7.14
C HIS A 373 -9.28 -36.40 8.52
N LYS A 374 -8.71 -37.27 9.38
CA LYS A 374 -9.21 -37.47 10.75
C LYS A 374 -9.11 -36.20 11.58
N VAL A 375 -8.01 -35.46 11.43
CA VAL A 375 -7.81 -34.17 12.08
C VAL A 375 -8.30 -33.07 11.15
N GLN A 376 -9.30 -32.30 11.58
CA GLN A 376 -9.74 -31.08 10.91
C GLN A 376 -9.39 -29.88 11.81
N ILE A 377 -8.88 -28.81 11.22
CA ILE A 377 -8.56 -27.57 11.91
C ILE A 377 -9.57 -26.52 11.46
N LEU A 378 -10.27 -25.91 12.40
CA LEU A 378 -11.22 -24.82 12.16
C LEU A 378 -10.96 -23.71 13.16
N ASP A 379 -10.74 -22.51 12.63
CA ASP A 379 -10.80 -21.26 13.39
C ASP A 379 -12.10 -20.52 13.02
N PRO A 380 -13.14 -20.58 13.88
CA PRO A 380 -14.47 -20.06 13.54
C PRO A 380 -14.56 -18.52 13.56
N ALA A 381 -13.53 -17.83 14.07
CA ALA A 381 -13.45 -16.37 14.11
C ALA A 381 -12.00 -15.95 13.89
N THR A 382 -11.51 -16.19 12.66
CA THR A 382 -10.08 -16.25 12.40
C THR A 382 -9.37 -14.90 12.41
N GLY A 383 -10.13 -13.80 12.30
CA GLY A 383 -9.57 -12.46 12.24
C GLY A 383 -8.59 -12.36 11.08
N THR A 384 -7.36 -11.95 11.38
CA THR A 384 -6.25 -11.89 10.43
C THR A 384 -5.54 -13.23 10.24
N GLY A 385 -6.10 -14.36 10.66
CA GLY A 385 -5.55 -15.70 10.43
C GLY A 385 -4.48 -16.15 11.42
N THR A 386 -4.41 -15.58 12.62
CA THR A 386 -3.28 -15.79 13.55
C THR A 386 -3.16 -17.25 14.03
N PHE A 387 -4.25 -17.91 14.41
CA PHE A 387 -4.19 -19.33 14.81
C PHE A 387 -3.87 -20.25 13.65
N LEU A 388 -4.42 -19.99 12.46
CA LEU A 388 -4.11 -20.77 11.26
C LEU A 388 -2.64 -20.65 10.89
N ALA A 389 -2.08 -19.45 10.95
CA ALA A 389 -0.66 -19.21 10.70
C ALA A 389 0.23 -19.94 11.71
N GLU A 390 -0.10 -19.90 13.00
CA GLU A 390 0.67 -20.61 14.02
C GLU A 390 0.58 -22.13 13.86
N ALA A 391 -0.58 -22.66 13.46
CA ALA A 391 -0.72 -24.08 13.13
C ALA A 391 0.19 -24.48 11.96
N ILE A 392 0.25 -23.66 10.89
CA ILE A 392 1.18 -23.88 9.76
C ILE A 392 2.63 -23.88 10.27
N LYS A 393 3.04 -22.86 11.04
CA LYS A 393 4.40 -22.76 11.60
C LYS A 393 4.76 -23.98 12.46
N HIS A 394 3.83 -24.41 13.32
CA HIS A 394 4.04 -25.56 14.20
C HIS A 394 4.20 -26.86 13.43
N ILE A 395 3.38 -27.08 12.41
CA ILE A 395 3.47 -28.26 11.53
C ILE A 395 4.77 -28.22 10.71
N HIS A 396 5.11 -27.06 10.14
CA HIS A 396 6.29 -26.88 9.29
C HIS A 396 7.61 -27.25 9.98
N LYS A 397 7.72 -27.06 11.32
CA LYS A 397 8.91 -27.47 12.09
C LYS A 397 9.32 -28.93 11.89
N LYS A 398 8.36 -29.82 11.55
CA LYS A 398 8.63 -31.23 11.25
C LYS A 398 9.22 -31.48 9.86
N PHE A 399 9.18 -30.48 8.98
CA PHE A 399 9.59 -30.55 7.58
C PHE A 399 10.80 -29.66 7.28
N GLU A 400 11.43 -29.07 8.30
CA GLU A 400 12.65 -28.28 8.14
C GLU A 400 13.74 -29.09 7.42
N GLY A 401 14.29 -28.53 6.35
CA GLY A 401 15.26 -29.21 5.48
C GLY A 401 14.66 -30.14 4.42
N GLN A 402 13.32 -30.28 4.33
CA GLN A 402 12.63 -31.20 3.41
C GLN A 402 11.61 -30.48 2.50
N GLN A 403 12.03 -29.42 1.79
CA GLN A 403 11.14 -28.54 1.01
C GLN A 403 10.25 -29.25 -0.02
N GLY A 404 10.78 -30.29 -0.70
CA GLY A 404 10.00 -31.05 -1.68
C GLY A 404 8.83 -31.83 -1.05
N ILE A 405 9.06 -32.41 0.13
CA ILE A 405 8.04 -33.13 0.89
C ILE A 405 7.03 -32.13 1.48
N TRP A 406 7.51 -30.99 1.96
CA TRP A 406 6.66 -29.91 2.47
C TRP A 406 5.62 -29.46 1.45
N SER A 407 6.02 -29.20 0.20
CA SER A 407 5.07 -28.72 -0.82
C SER A 407 3.97 -29.74 -1.12
N SER A 408 4.33 -31.02 -1.22
CA SER A 408 3.35 -32.09 -1.39
C SER A 408 2.43 -32.24 -0.16
N TYR A 409 2.99 -32.09 1.03
CA TYR A 409 2.22 -32.12 2.28
C TYR A 409 1.20 -30.98 2.35
N VAL A 410 1.61 -29.75 2.03
CA VAL A 410 0.75 -28.57 2.05
C VAL A 410 -0.48 -28.79 1.16
N GLU A 411 -0.25 -29.24 -0.06
CA GLU A 411 -1.26 -29.43 -1.09
C GLU A 411 -2.24 -30.56 -0.84
N ASN A 412 -1.74 -31.68 -0.31
CA ASN A 412 -2.53 -32.91 -0.21
C ASN A 412 -3.09 -33.12 1.20
N HIS A 413 -2.49 -32.48 2.21
CA HIS A 413 -2.84 -32.71 3.60
C HIS A 413 -3.12 -31.45 4.40
N LEU A 414 -2.44 -30.32 4.20
CA LEU A 414 -2.65 -29.13 5.03
C LEU A 414 -3.83 -28.26 4.57
N ILE A 415 -3.75 -27.69 3.38
CA ILE A 415 -4.79 -26.78 2.84
C ILE A 415 -6.18 -27.46 2.82
N PRO A 416 -6.33 -28.75 2.49
CA PRO A 416 -7.64 -29.42 2.51
C PRO A 416 -8.31 -29.54 3.88
N ARG A 417 -7.63 -29.26 5.00
CA ARG A 417 -8.20 -29.42 6.35
C ARG A 417 -7.96 -28.22 7.27
N LEU A 418 -7.37 -27.14 6.76
CA LEU A 418 -7.12 -25.90 7.49
C LEU A 418 -8.18 -24.87 7.11
N ASN A 419 -9.19 -24.69 7.96
CA ASN A 419 -10.37 -23.88 7.68
C ASN A 419 -10.44 -22.66 8.60
N GLY A 420 -10.89 -21.52 8.08
CA GLY A 420 -11.13 -20.30 8.85
C GLY A 420 -12.40 -19.60 8.43
N PHE A 421 -13.18 -19.09 9.38
CA PHE A 421 -14.33 -18.24 9.12
C PHE A 421 -14.05 -16.84 9.62
N GLU A 422 -14.39 -15.84 8.82
CA GLU A 422 -14.23 -14.44 9.18
C GLU A 422 -15.45 -13.65 8.71
N LEU A 423 -15.92 -12.73 9.55
CA LEU A 423 -17.08 -11.89 9.24
C LEU A 423 -16.65 -10.62 8.48
N LEU A 424 -15.47 -10.08 8.78
CA LEU A 424 -15.00 -8.80 8.29
C LEU A 424 -14.12 -8.98 7.04
N MET A 425 -14.52 -8.36 5.93
CA MET A 425 -13.81 -8.50 4.65
C MET A 425 -12.34 -8.11 4.70
N ALA A 426 -12.02 -7.04 5.43
CA ALA A 426 -10.65 -6.58 5.55
C ALA A 426 -9.79 -7.59 6.34
N SER A 427 -10.28 -8.09 7.48
CA SER A 427 -9.62 -9.18 8.23
C SER A 427 -9.47 -10.45 7.40
N TYR A 428 -10.49 -10.82 6.62
CA TYR A 428 -10.48 -11.94 5.69
C TYR A 428 -9.37 -11.79 4.64
N ALA A 429 -9.26 -10.62 4.01
CA ALA A 429 -8.21 -10.33 3.04
C ALA A 429 -6.82 -10.44 3.68
N MET A 430 -6.65 -9.93 4.92
CA MET A 430 -5.40 -10.04 5.66
C MET A 430 -5.06 -11.48 6.04
N ALA A 431 -6.05 -12.30 6.42
CA ALA A 431 -5.84 -13.71 6.69
C ALA A 431 -5.31 -14.44 5.44
N HIS A 432 -5.89 -14.18 4.27
CA HIS A 432 -5.39 -14.74 3.01
C HIS A 432 -3.96 -14.29 2.72
N LEU A 433 -3.69 -12.99 2.78
CA LEU A 433 -2.36 -12.42 2.51
C LEU A 433 -1.30 -13.01 3.46
N LYS A 434 -1.60 -13.05 4.76
CA LYS A 434 -0.70 -13.59 5.78
C LYS A 434 -0.38 -15.06 5.55
N LEU A 435 -1.40 -15.87 5.25
CA LEU A 435 -1.22 -17.30 5.03
C LEU A 435 -0.45 -17.56 3.73
N ASP A 436 -0.72 -16.78 2.67
CA ASP A 436 -0.02 -16.89 1.39
C ASP A 436 1.48 -16.59 1.54
N LEU A 437 1.82 -15.48 2.18
CA LEU A 437 3.21 -15.09 2.46
C LEU A 437 3.90 -16.09 3.38
N LEU A 438 3.24 -16.53 4.44
CA LEU A 438 3.81 -17.55 5.33
C LEU A 438 4.13 -18.84 4.58
N LEU A 439 3.22 -19.32 3.73
CA LEU A 439 3.47 -20.52 2.94
C LEU A 439 4.65 -20.28 1.98
N LYS A 440 4.71 -19.13 1.30
CA LYS A 440 5.85 -18.76 0.45
C LYS A 440 7.18 -18.78 1.23
N ASP A 441 7.21 -18.20 2.43
CA ASP A 441 8.40 -18.13 3.29
C ASP A 441 8.87 -19.51 3.77
N THR A 442 7.94 -20.45 3.96
CA THR A 442 8.28 -21.87 4.24
C THR A 442 8.84 -22.62 3.03
N GLY A 443 8.97 -21.97 1.87
CA GLY A 443 9.45 -22.56 0.63
C GLY A 443 8.39 -23.40 -0.11
N TYR A 444 7.10 -23.22 0.22
CA TYR A 444 6.01 -23.86 -0.53
C TYR A 444 6.01 -23.37 -1.99
N LYS A 445 5.99 -24.32 -2.93
CA LYS A 445 5.82 -24.03 -4.36
C LYS A 445 4.56 -24.73 -4.86
N PRO A 446 3.50 -23.99 -5.21
CA PRO A 446 2.26 -24.59 -5.71
C PRO A 446 2.48 -25.29 -7.05
N THR A 447 2.01 -26.53 -7.16
CA THR A 447 1.96 -27.35 -8.38
C THR A 447 0.55 -27.43 -8.97
N LYS A 448 -0.47 -27.12 -8.17
CA LYS A 448 -1.88 -27.02 -8.57
C LYS A 448 -2.52 -25.75 -8.04
N GLU A 449 -3.49 -25.21 -8.76
CA GLU A 449 -4.29 -24.09 -8.27
C GLU A 449 -5.23 -24.57 -7.16
N GLN A 450 -5.02 -24.08 -5.94
CA GLN A 450 -5.84 -24.43 -4.78
C GLN A 450 -6.13 -23.19 -3.94
N ARG A 451 -7.42 -22.92 -3.71
CA ARG A 451 -7.84 -21.85 -2.80
C ARG A 451 -7.54 -22.21 -1.34
N LEU A 452 -7.18 -21.19 -0.56
CA LEU A 452 -7.21 -21.32 0.89
C LEU A 452 -8.66 -21.46 1.36
N ARG A 453 -8.87 -22.26 2.42
CA ARG A 453 -10.19 -22.52 3.02
C ARG A 453 -10.50 -21.52 4.13
N VAL A 454 -10.19 -20.26 3.89
CA VAL A 454 -10.70 -19.14 4.68
C VAL A 454 -11.95 -18.62 3.96
N PHE A 455 -13.05 -18.45 4.69
CA PHE A 455 -14.36 -18.09 4.15
C PHE A 455 -14.85 -16.81 4.82
N LEU A 456 -15.37 -15.89 4.01
CA LEU A 456 -16.05 -14.71 4.51
C LEU A 456 -17.50 -15.11 4.84
N THR A 457 -17.83 -15.27 6.11
CA THR A 457 -19.12 -15.81 6.58
C THR A 457 -19.34 -15.51 8.07
N ASN A 458 -20.60 -15.55 8.49
CA ASN A 458 -20.97 -15.54 9.90
C ASN A 458 -21.01 -16.98 10.43
N SER A 459 -20.10 -17.34 11.34
CA SER A 459 -20.03 -18.68 11.92
C SER A 459 -21.26 -19.10 12.73
N LEU A 460 -22.15 -18.15 13.06
CA LEU A 460 -23.39 -18.38 13.79
C LEU A 460 -24.63 -18.52 12.90
N GLU A 461 -24.52 -18.20 11.61
CA GLU A 461 -25.63 -18.35 10.65
C GLU A 461 -25.68 -19.76 10.06
N GLU A 462 -26.88 -20.21 9.67
CA GLU A 462 -27.03 -21.49 9.00
C GLU A 462 -26.31 -21.46 7.65
N SER A 463 -25.69 -22.60 7.27
CA SER A 463 -25.01 -22.70 5.99
C SER A 463 -26.00 -22.50 4.84
N HIS A 464 -25.80 -21.44 4.05
CA HIS A 464 -26.52 -21.25 2.80
C HIS A 464 -25.96 -22.21 1.73
N PRO A 465 -26.84 -22.92 0.98
CA PRO A 465 -26.45 -23.93 0.00
C PRO A 465 -25.75 -23.38 -1.25
#